data_AF-A0A8S0YAY8-F1
#
_entry.id   AF-A0A8S0YAY8-F1
#
_cell.length_a   1.000
_cell.length_b   1.000
_cell.length_c   1.000
_cell.angle_alpha   90.00
_cell.angle_beta   90.00
_cell.angle_gamma   90.00
#
_symmetry.space_group_name_H-M   'P 1'
#
loop_
_entity.id
_entity.type
_entity.pdbx_description
1 polymer ?
#
loop_
_entity_poly.entity_id
_entity_poly.type
_entity_poly.pdbx_seq_one_letter_code
_entity_poly.pdbx_strand_id
1 'polypeptide(L)' 'MDVITPQTTPDPLEDVVTVDTLHAAHPHLFTKPQLNWLLKTRHKNGLEQVGAILKISRKLYIKKSIFVDWLLKQKASDS' A
#
# COMPACT_ATOMS: atom_id res chain seq x y z
N MET A 1 14.62 24.84 -23.33
CA MET A 1 15.40 24.39 -22.16
C MET A 1 14.54 23.36 -21.47
N ASP A 2 14.76 22.08 -21.76
CA ASP A 2 14.04 21.01 -21.10
C ASP A 2 14.58 20.87 -19.68
N VAL A 3 13.77 21.27 -18.70
CA VAL A 3 14.09 21.11 -17.28
C VAL A 3 13.97 19.62 -16.97
N ILE A 4 15.11 18.94 -16.92
CA ILE A 4 15.20 17.55 -16.48
C ILE A 4 14.88 17.56 -14.98
N THR A 5 13.62 17.32 -14.63
CA THR A 5 13.23 17.09 -13.23
C THR A 5 13.83 15.76 -12.81
N PRO A 6 14.63 15.67 -11.72
CA PRO A 6 15.12 14.38 -11.26
C PRO A 6 13.90 13.52 -10.89
N GLN A 7 13.69 12.43 -11.63
CA GLN A 7 12.76 11.38 -11.23
C GLN A 7 13.43 10.64 -10.08
N THR A 8 13.28 11.16 -8.87
CA THR A 8 13.65 10.45 -7.65
C THR A 8 12.70 9.28 -7.52
N THR A 9 13.05 8.14 -8.11
CA THR A 9 12.47 6.86 -7.73
C THR A 9 12.64 6.77 -6.21
N PRO A 10 11.56 6.74 -5.42
CA PRO A 10 11.69 6.60 -3.99
C PRO A 10 12.52 5.36 -3.71
N ASP A 11 13.43 5.43 -2.74
CA ASP A 11 14.10 4.23 -2.25
C ASP A 11 13.02 3.16 -2.01
N PRO A 12 13.14 1.95 -2.57
CA PRO A 12 12.15 0.90 -2.39
C PRO A 12 11.82 0.62 -0.92
N LEU A 13 12.73 0.92 0.01
CA LEU A 13 12.48 0.84 1.45
C LEU A 13 11.55 1.95 1.97
N GLU A 14 11.59 3.15 1.37
CA GLU A 14 10.69 4.27 1.67
C GLU A 14 9.25 4.01 1.16
N ASP A 15 9.08 3.11 0.19
CA ASP A 15 7.76 2.66 -0.27
C ASP A 15 7.10 1.64 0.67
N VAL A 16 7.87 1.02 1.57
CA VAL A 16 7.41 -0.06 2.45
C VAL A 16 7.03 0.49 3.83
N VAL A 17 5.77 0.35 4.22
CA VAL A 17 5.25 0.87 5.49
C VAL A 17 4.51 -0.18 6.31
N THR A 18 4.39 0.08 7.61
CA THR A 18 3.53 -0.72 8.50
C THR A 18 2.09 -0.18 8.50
N VAL A 19 1.16 -0.96 9.04
CA VAL A 19 -0.22 -0.49 9.30
C VAL A 19 -0.24 0.76 10.16
N ASP A 20 0.58 0.79 11.21
CA ASP A 20 0.64 1.94 12.13
C ASP A 20 1.14 3.19 11.41
N THR A 21 2.19 3.05 10.59
CA THR A 21 2.74 4.15 9.79
C THR A 21 1.73 4.68 8.78
N LEU A 22 1.05 3.78 8.04
CA LEU A 22 0.06 4.17 7.03
C LEU A 22 -1.15 4.87 7.65
N HIS A 23 -1.64 4.35 8.78
CA HIS A 23 -2.72 4.97 9.53
C HIS A 23 -2.32 6.33 10.10
N ALA A 24 -1.11 6.47 10.67
CA ALA A 24 -0.64 7.75 11.21
C ALA A 24 -0.50 8.82 10.13
N ALA A 25 -0.08 8.45 8.92
CA ALA A 25 0.03 9.37 7.78
C ALA A 25 -1.35 9.78 7.22
N HIS A 26 -2.33 8.87 7.20
CA HIS A 26 -3.64 9.12 6.62
C HIS A 26 -4.80 8.62 7.50
N PRO A 27 -4.97 9.16 8.73
CA PRO A 27 -5.95 8.63 9.68
C PRO A 27 -7.40 8.85 9.24
N HIS A 28 -7.63 9.81 8.34
CA HIS A 28 -8.94 10.10 7.74
C HIS A 28 -9.31 9.14 6.60
N LEU A 29 -8.34 8.44 6.00
CA LEU A 29 -8.59 7.49 4.91
C LEU A 29 -8.71 6.05 5.41
N PHE A 30 -7.95 5.70 6.45
CA PHE A 30 -7.85 4.33 6.92
C PHE A 30 -7.91 4.22 8.43
N THR A 31 -8.69 3.27 8.92
CA THR A 31 -8.62 2.86 10.33
C THR A 31 -7.66 1.67 10.50
N LYS A 32 -7.01 1.55 11.67
CA LYS A 32 -6.16 0.38 11.97
C LYS A 32 -6.91 -0.96 11.83
N PRO A 33 -8.15 -1.12 12.31
CA PRO A 33 -8.89 -2.38 12.14
C PRO A 33 -9.12 -2.73 10.66
N GLN A 34 -9.47 -1.74 9.83
CA GLN A 34 -9.66 -1.93 8.39
C GLN A 34 -8.38 -2.39 7.69
N LEU A 35 -7.26 -1.70 7.93
CA LEU A 35 -5.97 -2.09 7.36
C LEU A 35 -5.55 -3.48 7.83
N ASN A 36 -5.71 -3.79 9.12
CA ASN A 36 -5.42 -5.12 9.65
C ASN A 36 -6.29 -6.20 9.01
N TRP A 37 -7.58 -5.92 8.77
CA TRP A 37 -8.47 -6.84 8.08
C TRP A 37 -7.99 -7.09 6.65
N LEU A 38 -7.68 -6.03 5.89
CA LEU A 38 -7.14 -6.13 4.52
C LEU A 38 -5.88 -6.99 4.45
N LEU A 39 -4.95 -6.82 5.39
CA LEU A 39 -3.70 -7.59 5.43
C LEU A 39 -3.92 -9.04 5.84
N LYS A 40 -4.87 -9.31 6.74
CA LYS A 40 -5.26 -10.67 7.15
C LYS A 40 -5.95 -11.41 6.01
N THR A 41 -6.78 -10.73 5.24
CA THR A 41 -7.52 -11.30 4.10
C THR A 41 -6.80 -11.13 2.76
N ARG A 42 -5.52 -10.74 2.76
CA ARG A 42 -4.72 -10.46 1.54
C ARG A 42 -4.77 -11.54 0.45
N HIS A 43 -4.89 -12.80 0.86
CA HIS A 43 -5.02 -13.96 -0.02
C HIS A 43 -6.33 -13.99 -0.79
N LYS A 44 -7.38 -13.41 -0.20
CA LYS A 44 -8.76 -13.42 -0.70
C LYS A 44 -9.11 -12.15 -1.46
N ASN A 45 -8.50 -11.02 -1.12
CA ASN A 45 -8.84 -9.70 -1.67
C ASN A 45 -7.91 -9.24 -2.81
N GLY A 46 -6.95 -10.06 -3.23
CA GLY A 46 -6.05 -9.74 -4.35
C GLY A 46 -4.75 -9.04 -3.95
N LEU A 47 -4.60 -8.59 -2.69
CA LEU A 47 -3.43 -7.81 -2.25
C LEU A 47 -2.12 -8.60 -2.30
N GLU A 48 -2.15 -9.90 -2.01
CA GLU A 48 -0.93 -10.70 -2.11
C GLU A 48 -0.56 -10.97 -3.58
N GLN A 49 -1.56 -11.22 -4.43
CA GLN A 49 -1.38 -11.52 -5.85
C GLN A 49 -0.76 -10.35 -6.62
N VAL A 50 -1.17 -9.11 -6.30
CA VAL A 50 -0.59 -7.91 -6.92
C VAL A 50 0.77 -7.52 -6.32
N GLY A 51 1.23 -8.22 -5.28
CA GLY A 51 2.52 -7.93 -4.64
C GLY A 51 2.52 -6.71 -3.73
N ALA A 52 1.34 -6.22 -3.30
CA ALA A 52 1.20 -5.07 -2.41
C ALA A 52 1.65 -5.36 -0.98
N ILE A 53 1.79 -6.65 -0.61
CA ILE A 53 2.18 -7.07 0.74
C ILE A 53 3.56 -7.71 0.72
N LEU A 54 4.41 -7.28 1.65
CA LEU A 54 5.70 -7.92 1.93
C LEU A 54 5.64 -8.60 3.30
N LYS A 55 5.95 -9.90 3.34
CA LYS A 55 6.04 -10.66 4.60
C LYS A 55 7.50 -10.86 4.97
N ILE A 56 7.91 -10.29 6.10
CA ILE A 56 9.26 -10.50 6.66
C ILE A 56 9.07 -11.13 8.05
N SER A 57 9.50 -12.39 8.19
CA SER A 57 9.26 -13.20 9.39
C SER A 57 7.76 -13.23 9.75
N ARG A 58 7.39 -12.73 10.93
CA ARG A 58 6.01 -12.66 11.44
C ARG A 58 5.31 -11.31 11.16
N LYS A 59 5.98 -10.36 10.50
CA LYS A 59 5.42 -9.03 10.21
C LYS A 59 5.01 -8.91 8.74
N LEU A 60 3.90 -8.21 8.52
CA LEU A 60 3.41 -7.82 7.20
C LEU A 60 3.63 -6.32 7.02
N TYR A 61 4.13 -5.96 5.85
CA TYR A 61 4.35 -4.59 5.41
C TYR A 61 3.57 -4.34 4.11
N ILE A 62 3.30 -3.07 3.84
CA ILE A 62 2.51 -2.59 2.71
C ILE A 62 3.46 -1.83 1.79
N LYS A 63 3.51 -2.19 0.51
CA LYS A 63 4.13 -1.36 -0.53
C LYS A 63 3.12 -0.31 -0.96
N LYS A 64 3.34 0.96 -0.59
CA LYS A 64 2.35 2.04 -0.73
C LYS A 64 1.92 2.20 -2.18
N SER A 65 2.88 2.30 -3.10
CA SER A 65 2.64 2.46 -4.54
C SER A 65 1.63 1.45 -5.08
N ILE A 66 1.91 0.15 -4.91
CA ILE A 66 1.09 -0.96 -5.40
C ILE A 66 -0.24 -1.04 -4.65
N PHE A 67 -0.25 -0.77 -3.35
CA PHE A 67 -1.47 -0.77 -2.55
C PHE A 67 -2.46 0.30 -3.02
N VAL A 68 -1.97 1.50 -3.34
CA VAL A 68 -2.79 2.60 -3.86
C VAL A 68 -3.34 2.25 -5.25
N ASP A 69 -2.50 1.71 -6.13
CA ASP A 69 -2.95 1.26 -7.46
C ASP A 69 -4.05 0.20 -7.36
N TRP A 70 -3.89 -0.76 -6.45
CA TRP A 70 -4.93 -1.77 -6.17
C TRP A 70 -6.21 -1.11 -5.64
N LEU A 71 -6.09 -0.17 -4.70
CA LEU A 71 -7.24 0.49 -4.08
C LEU A 71 -8.06 1.30 -5.09
N LEU A 72 -7.37 2.03 -5.98
CA LEU A 72 -8.03 2.82 -7.03
C LEU A 72 -8.76 1.93 -8.04
N LYS A 73 -8.19 0.76 -8.36
CA LYS A 73 -8.85 -0.23 -9.22
C LYS A 73 -10.13 -0.80 -8.60
N GLN A 74 -10.14 -1.04 -7.28
CA GLN A 74 -11.37 -1.49 -6.60
C GLN A 74 -12.51 -0.47 -6.72
N LYS A 75 -12.19 0.83 -6.58
CA LYS A 75 -13.20 1.91 -6.68
C LYS A 75 -13.76 2.11 -8.09
N ALA A 76 -13.03 1.72 -9.13
CA ALA A 76 -13.46 1.85 -10.52
C ALA A 76 -14.43 0.74 -10.97
N SER A 77 -14.54 -0.37 -10.22
CA SER A 77 -15.46 -1.48 -10.52
C SER A 77 -16.82 -1.37 -9.82
N ASP A 78 -17.00 -0.37 -8.94
CA ASP A 78 -18.26 -0.05 -8.25
C ASP A 78 -19.05 1.10 -8.96
N SER A 79 -18.78 1.37 -10.26
CA SER A 79 -19.45 2.41 -11.07
C SER A 79 -20.08 1.86 -12.33
#